data_AF-W6NHR6-F1
#
_entry.id   AF-W6NHR6-F1
#
_cell.length_a   1.000
_cell.length_b   1.000
_cell.length_c   1.000
_cell.angle_alpha   90.00
_cell.angle_beta   90.00
_cell.angle_gamma   90.00
#
_symmetry.space_group_name_H-M   'P 1'
#
loop_
_entity.id
_entity.type
_entity.pdbx_description
1 polymer ?
#
loop_
_entity_poly.entity_id
_entity_poly.type
_entity_poly.pdbx_seq_one_letter_code
_entity_poly.pdbx_strand_id
1 'polypeptide(L)'
;AVVITSACSALDTILNYLYKRFTRSPHPVAKVGMEPEGDSCLVAVKNQPQLMSDILTSMMTSLMFGEVKCQWSISRPLLGLILLQEEVFTNFKREIISQQPEDRHAAFDQAFIGLMDGVELSLSVKNKDIFTQNLAKFRREIVEAVKGKEVSPSVSNNDMC
;
A
#
# COMPACT_ATOMS: atom_id res chain seq x y z
N ALA A 1 20.04 4.04 5.51
CA ALA A 1 19.15 4.77 4.56
C ALA A 1 19.45 4.44 3.10
N VAL A 2 20.72 4.41 2.66
CA VAL A 2 21.11 4.15 1.26
C VAL A 2 20.60 2.80 0.73
N VAL A 3 20.80 1.71 1.48
CA VAL A 3 20.36 0.34 1.09
C VAL A 3 18.83 0.24 0.91
N ILE A 4 18.06 0.88 1.79
CA ILE A 4 16.59 0.88 1.70
C ILE A 4 16.14 1.63 0.44
N THR A 5 16.79 2.76 0.14
CA THR A 5 16.45 3.60 -1.02
C THR A 5 16.77 2.90 -2.33
N SER A 6 17.93 2.24 -2.43
CA SER A 6 18.30 1.47 -3.62
C SER A 6 17.39 0.25 -3.82
N ALA A 7 17.07 -0.49 -2.74
CA ALA A 7 16.16 -1.62 -2.78
C ALA A 7 14.74 -1.21 -3.21
N CYS A 8 14.20 -0.12 -2.64
CA CYS A 8 12.88 0.39 -3.02
C CYS A 8 12.84 0.86 -4.48
N SER A 9 13.93 1.45 -4.99
CA SER A 9 14.02 1.89 -6.39
C SER A 9 14.08 0.70 -7.36
N ALA A 10 14.84 -0.34 -7.02
CA ALA A 10 14.89 -1.57 -7.78
C ALA A 10 13.51 -2.27 -7.81
N LEU A 11 12.87 -2.37 -6.64
CA LEU A 11 11.53 -2.96 -6.53
C LEU A 11 10.49 -2.14 -7.30
N ASP A 12 10.49 -0.81 -7.20
CA ASP A 12 9.61 0.05 -7.99
C ASP A 12 9.82 -0.22 -9.48
N THR A 13 11.06 -0.29 -9.96
CA THR A 13 11.36 -0.57 -11.37
C THR A 13 10.76 -1.90 -11.84
N ILE A 14 10.92 -2.96 -11.05
CA ILE A 14 10.33 -4.28 -11.32
C ILE A 14 8.80 -4.19 -11.38
N LEU A 15 8.17 -3.55 -10.40
CA LEU A 15 6.71 -3.44 -10.34
C LEU A 15 6.14 -2.61 -11.48
N ASN A 16 6.82 -1.54 -11.91
CA ASN A 16 6.41 -0.78 -13.09
C ASN A 16 6.48 -1.63 -14.36
N TYR A 17 7.51 -2.46 -14.50
CA TYR A 17 7.63 -3.37 -15.62
C TYR A 17 6.49 -4.40 -15.62
N LEU A 18 6.26 -5.06 -14.48
CA LEU A 18 5.19 -6.05 -14.32
C LEU A 18 3.82 -5.44 -14.58
N TYR A 19 3.49 -4.31 -13.96
CA TYR A 19 2.21 -3.63 -14.13
C TYR A 19 1.94 -3.28 -15.59
N LYS A 20 2.91 -2.69 -16.30
CA LYS A 20 2.78 -2.39 -17.74
C LYS A 20 2.53 -3.64 -18.56
N ARG A 21 3.11 -4.78 -18.18
CA ARG A 21 3.01 -6.02 -18.94
C ARG A 21 1.72 -6.77 -18.67
N PHE A 22 1.20 -6.75 -17.45
CA PHE A 22 -0.12 -7.31 -17.11
C PHE A 22 -1.28 -6.45 -17.62
N THR A 23 -1.13 -5.13 -17.67
CA THR A 23 -2.18 -4.21 -18.15
C THR A 23 -2.18 -3.97 -19.66
N ARG A 24 -1.07 -4.26 -20.36
CA ARG A 24 -1.04 -4.27 -21.83
C ARG A 24 -1.90 -5.42 -22.35
N SER A 25 -2.99 -5.07 -23.03
CA SER A 25 -3.73 -6.01 -23.89
C SER A 25 -2.75 -6.69 -24.86
N PRO A 26 -2.86 -8.00 -25.12
CA PRO A 26 -1.96 -8.70 -26.04
C PRO A 26 -2.06 -8.05 -27.42
N HIS A 27 -1.07 -7.24 -27.79
CA HIS A 27 -1.01 -6.72 -29.15
C HIS A 27 -0.75 -7.89 -30.12
N PRO A 28 -1.55 -8.03 -31.19
CA PRO A 28 -1.49 -9.18 -32.10
C PRO A 28 -0.35 -9.08 -33.13
N VAL A 29 0.83 -8.58 -32.74
CA VAL A 29 1.98 -8.49 -33.65
C VAL A 29 3.24 -9.01 -32.97
N ALA A 30 3.21 -10.27 -32.56
CA ALA A 30 4.44 -11.04 -32.46
C ALA A 30 5.01 -11.14 -33.88
N LYS A 31 6.08 -10.40 -34.16
CA LYS A 31 6.90 -10.68 -35.34
C LYS A 31 7.46 -12.09 -35.14
N VAL A 32 7.12 -12.99 -36.06
CA VAL A 32 7.58 -14.39 -36.08
C VAL A 32 9.10 -14.42 -35.87
N GLY A 33 9.57 -15.03 -34.78
CA GLY A 33 10.99 -15.28 -34.51
C GLY A 33 11.67 -14.46 -33.43
N MET A 34 10.99 -13.53 -32.74
CA MET A 34 11.52 -12.91 -31.52
C MET A 34 10.80 -13.49 -30.28
N GLU A 35 11.53 -14.21 -29.44
CA GLU A 35 11.11 -14.43 -28.05
C GLU A 35 10.93 -13.06 -27.39
N PRO A 36 9.83 -12.79 -26.67
CA PRO A 36 9.66 -11.52 -25.98
C PRO A 36 10.74 -11.37 -24.90
N GLU A 37 11.78 -10.59 -25.17
CA GLU A 37 12.80 -10.26 -24.18
C GLU A 37 12.13 -9.68 -22.93
N GLY A 38 12.23 -10.43 -21.81
CA GLY A 38 11.69 -10.03 -20.50
C GLY A 38 10.54 -10.90 -19.94
N ASP A 39 10.05 -11.91 -20.66
CA ASP A 39 9.01 -12.81 -20.13
C ASP A 39 9.51 -13.70 -18.96
N SER A 40 10.81 -13.89 -18.78
CA SER A 40 11.38 -14.67 -17.66
C SER A 40 10.97 -14.13 -16.28
N CYS A 41 10.89 -12.80 -16.11
CA CYS A 41 10.43 -12.19 -14.86
C CYS A 41 8.93 -12.45 -14.63
N LEU A 42 8.11 -12.39 -15.69
CA LEU A 42 6.68 -12.73 -15.60
C LEU A 42 6.46 -14.20 -15.28
N VAL A 43 7.24 -15.09 -15.90
CA VAL A 43 7.20 -16.53 -15.64
C VAL A 43 7.60 -16.82 -14.21
N ALA A 44 8.66 -16.19 -13.70
CA ALA A 44 9.08 -16.33 -12.31
C ALA A 44 7.99 -15.87 -11.33
N VAL A 45 7.37 -14.71 -11.59
CA VAL A 45 6.27 -14.19 -10.76
C VAL A 45 5.03 -15.09 -10.84
N LYS A 46 4.69 -15.61 -12.02
CA LYS A 46 3.59 -16.56 -12.20
C LYS A 46 3.84 -17.89 -11.49
N ASN A 47 5.09 -18.33 -11.43
CA ASN A 47 5.47 -19.56 -10.74
C ASN A 47 5.49 -19.40 -9.21
N GLN A 48 5.47 -18.16 -8.69
CA GLN A 48 5.47 -17.89 -7.26
C GLN A 48 4.50 -16.73 -6.91
N PRO A 49 3.18 -16.93 -7.09
CA PRO A 49 2.20 -15.86 -6.95
C PRO A 49 2.15 -15.27 -5.54
N GLN A 50 2.46 -16.08 -4.52
CA GLN A 50 2.50 -15.67 -3.11
C GLN A 50 3.57 -14.62 -2.78
N LEU A 51 4.65 -14.53 -3.56
CA LEU A 51 5.77 -13.64 -3.25
C LEU A 51 5.34 -12.17 -3.18
N MET A 52 4.53 -11.71 -4.13
CA MET A 52 4.06 -10.32 -4.15
C MET A 52 3.08 -10.04 -3.00
N SER A 53 2.23 -11.02 -2.68
CA SER A 53 1.28 -10.96 -1.56
C SER A 53 1.99 -10.83 -0.21
N ASP A 54 3.06 -11.60 -0.01
CA ASP A 54 3.85 -11.59 1.22
C ASP A 54 4.60 -10.25 1.37
N ILE A 55 5.20 -9.75 0.28
CA ILE A 55 5.87 -8.45 0.27
C ILE A 55 4.86 -7.33 0.58
N LEU A 56 3.69 -7.33 -0.06
CA LEU A 56 2.63 -6.34 0.21
C LEU A 56 2.22 -6.35 1.68
N THR A 57 1.88 -7.52 2.21
CA THR A 57 1.42 -7.70 3.59
C THR A 57 2.49 -7.25 4.59
N SER A 58 3.75 -7.63 4.35
CA SER A 58 4.89 -7.23 5.18
C SER A 58 5.11 -5.72 5.18
N MET A 59 5.09 -5.09 3.99
CA MET A 59 5.27 -3.65 3.86
C MET A 59 4.13 -2.86 4.53
N MET A 60 2.88 -3.28 4.34
CA MET A 60 1.72 -2.64 4.99
C MET A 60 1.78 -2.75 6.50
N THR A 61 2.08 -3.94 7.03
CA THR A 61 2.23 -4.18 8.47
C THR A 61 3.33 -3.31 9.07
N SER A 62 4.48 -3.25 8.39
CA SER A 62 5.61 -2.41 8.79
C SER A 62 5.26 -0.92 8.77
N LEU A 63 4.46 -0.46 7.81
CA LEU A 63 4.02 0.93 7.71
C LEU A 63 3.04 1.35 8.80
N MET A 64 2.10 0.47 9.16
CA MET A 64 1.08 0.76 10.17
C MET A 64 1.65 0.70 11.59
N PHE A 65 2.47 -0.31 11.90
CA PHE A 65 2.86 -0.62 13.27
C PHE A 65 4.36 -0.48 13.56
N GLY A 66 5.18 -0.25 12.52
CA GLY A 66 6.63 -0.20 12.63
C GLY A 66 7.24 1.21 12.55
N GLU A 67 8.54 1.27 12.84
CA GLU A 67 9.37 2.45 12.60
C GLU A 67 9.81 2.52 11.13
N VAL A 68 9.07 3.26 10.31
CA VAL A 68 9.47 3.46 8.91
C VAL A 68 10.45 4.63 8.79
N LYS A 69 11.71 4.30 8.55
CA LYS A 69 12.82 5.27 8.40
C LYS A 69 12.89 5.92 7.01
N CYS A 70 12.24 5.34 6.00
CA CYS A 70 12.29 5.81 4.59
C CYS A 70 10.91 5.76 3.91
N GLN A 71 9.93 6.47 4.47
CA GLN A 71 8.52 6.43 4.02
C GLN A 71 8.33 6.87 2.56
N TRP A 72 9.13 7.83 2.09
CA TRP A 72 9.07 8.31 0.71
C TRP A 72 9.49 7.21 -0.27
N SER A 73 10.61 6.53 0.03
CA SER A 73 11.12 5.46 -0.82
C SER A 73 10.18 4.25 -0.86
N ILE A 74 9.55 3.90 0.27
CA ILE A 74 8.68 2.71 0.37
C ILE A 74 7.31 2.92 -0.30
N SER A 75 6.82 4.15 -0.39
CA SER A 75 5.49 4.47 -0.93
C SER A 75 5.33 4.06 -2.41
N ARG A 76 6.33 4.35 -3.25
CA ARG A 76 6.29 4.11 -4.70
C ARG A 76 6.17 2.61 -5.04
N PRO A 77 7.04 1.70 -4.52
CA PRO A 77 6.86 0.27 -4.75
C PRO A 77 5.58 -0.27 -4.08
N LEU A 78 5.16 0.27 -2.93
CA LEU A 78 3.93 -0.18 -2.30
C LEU A 78 2.69 0.05 -3.18
N LEU A 79 2.59 1.21 -3.85
CA LEU A 79 1.50 1.45 -4.80
C LEU A 79 1.50 0.40 -5.91
N GLY A 80 2.68 0.09 -6.46
CA GLY A 80 2.86 -0.98 -7.45
C GLY A 80 2.33 -2.33 -6.98
N LEU A 81 2.63 -2.70 -5.74
CA LEU A 81 2.13 -3.94 -5.15
C LEU A 81 0.63 -3.93 -4.95
N ILE A 82 0.05 -2.83 -4.42
CA ILE A 82 -1.40 -2.71 -4.20
C ILE A 82 -2.15 -2.86 -5.53
N LEU A 83 -1.72 -2.16 -6.59
CA LEU A 83 -2.39 -2.24 -7.89
C LEU A 83 -2.20 -3.59 -8.59
N LEU A 84 -1.13 -4.34 -8.29
CA LEU A 84 -0.93 -5.68 -8.81
C LEU A 84 -1.66 -6.76 -7.99
N GLN A 85 -2.00 -6.47 -6.74
CA GLN A 85 -2.54 -7.42 -5.76
C GLN A 85 -3.76 -6.83 -5.04
N GLU A 86 -4.72 -6.31 -5.80
CA GLU A 86 -5.90 -5.60 -5.27
C GLU A 86 -6.74 -6.47 -4.31
N GLU A 87 -6.91 -7.76 -4.64
CA GLU A 87 -7.65 -8.71 -3.80
C GLU A 87 -6.94 -8.95 -2.46
N VAL A 88 -5.61 -9.11 -2.48
CA VAL A 88 -4.79 -9.29 -1.28
C VAL A 88 -4.88 -8.05 -0.40
N PHE A 89 -4.77 -6.85 -0.99
CA PHE A 89 -4.92 -5.59 -0.26
C PHE A 89 -6.31 -5.44 0.37
N THR A 90 -7.37 -5.80 -0.36
CA THR A 90 -8.75 -5.75 0.14
C THR A 90 -8.97 -6.71 1.29
N ASN A 91 -8.46 -7.94 1.19
CA ASN A 91 -8.54 -8.93 2.26
C ASN A 91 -7.71 -8.50 3.48
N PHE A 92 -6.52 -7.95 3.25
CA PHE A 92 -5.67 -7.38 4.30
C PHE A 92 -6.38 -6.28 5.08
N LYS A 93 -7.02 -5.33 4.38
CA LYS A 93 -7.83 -4.27 5.02
C LYS A 93 -8.90 -4.87 5.93
N ARG A 94 -9.67 -5.85 5.41
CA ARG A 94 -10.76 -6.48 6.16
C ARG A 94 -10.25 -7.18 7.43
N GLU A 95 -9.15 -7.91 7.31
CA GLU A 95 -8.53 -8.63 8.42
C GLU A 95 -7.98 -7.68 9.49
N ILE A 96 -7.30 -6.61 9.08
CA ILE A 96 -6.77 -5.62 10.04
C ILE A 96 -7.90 -4.95 10.82
N ILE A 97 -9.01 -4.61 10.14
CA ILE A 97 -10.17 -3.98 10.78
C ILE A 97 -10.86 -4.96 11.73
N SER A 98 -11.09 -6.22 11.34
CA SER A 98 -11.76 -7.21 12.19
C SER A 98 -10.98 -7.52 13.47
N GLN A 99 -9.65 -7.36 13.45
CA GLN A 99 -8.79 -7.50 14.62
C GLN A 99 -8.83 -6.30 15.58
N GLN A 100 -9.45 -5.18 15.20
CA GLN A 100 -9.60 -4.02 16.09
C GLN A 100 -10.86 -4.12 16.96
N PRO A 101 -10.91 -3.42 18.11
CA PRO A 101 -12.16 -3.11 18.81
C PRO A 101 -13.18 -2.39 17.91
N GLU A 102 -14.47 -2.68 18.08
CA GLU A 102 -15.56 -2.17 17.22
C GLU A 102 -15.60 -0.63 17.16
N ASP A 103 -15.30 0.05 18.27
CA ASP A 103 -15.27 1.51 18.36
C ASP A 103 -14.18 2.16 17.48
N ARG A 104 -13.19 1.36 17.03
CA ARG A 104 -12.09 1.79 16.16
C ARG A 104 -12.27 1.41 14.70
N HIS A 105 -13.22 0.51 14.38
CA HIS A 105 -13.44 0.03 13.01
C HIS A 105 -13.65 1.18 12.02
N ALA A 106 -14.50 2.14 12.39
CA ALA A 106 -14.79 3.30 11.55
C ALA A 106 -13.54 4.16 11.28
N ALA A 107 -12.67 4.35 12.28
CA ALA A 107 -11.45 5.14 12.12
C ALA A 107 -10.45 4.46 11.17
N PHE A 108 -10.24 3.14 11.31
CA PHE A 108 -9.40 2.38 10.40
C PHE A 108 -9.96 2.35 8.98
N ASP A 109 -11.27 2.14 8.83
CA ASP A 109 -11.92 2.12 7.51
C ASP A 109 -11.73 3.46 6.78
N GLN A 110 -11.95 4.58 7.47
CA GLN A 110 -11.72 5.92 6.93
C GLN A 110 -10.24 6.17 6.57
N ALA A 111 -9.30 5.69 7.40
CA ALA A 111 -7.88 5.80 7.07
C ALA A 111 -7.56 5.06 5.76
N PHE A 112 -8.06 3.83 5.58
CA PHE A 112 -7.85 3.07 4.34
C PHE A 112 -8.53 3.71 3.12
N ILE A 113 -9.69 4.35 3.30
CA ILE A 113 -10.32 5.15 2.23
C ILE A 113 -9.40 6.32 1.86
N GLY A 114 -8.93 7.08 2.85
CA GLY A 114 -8.02 8.21 2.65
C GLY A 114 -6.69 7.82 2.03
N LEU A 115 -6.20 6.60 2.27
CA LEU A 115 -4.99 6.07 1.64
C LEU A 115 -5.12 6.00 0.11
N MET A 116 -6.30 5.63 -0.39
CA MET A 116 -6.58 5.44 -1.82
C MET A 116 -7.30 6.62 -2.47
N ASP A 117 -7.54 7.71 -1.73
CA ASP A 117 -8.26 8.88 -2.24
C ASP A 117 -7.52 9.53 -3.42
N GLY A 118 -8.20 9.70 -4.54
CA GLY A 118 -7.61 10.22 -5.77
C GLY A 118 -6.54 9.34 -6.43
N VAL A 119 -6.35 8.10 -5.96
CA VAL A 119 -5.41 7.15 -6.57
C VAL A 119 -6.07 6.46 -7.77
N GLU A 120 -5.45 6.59 -8.93
CA GLU A 120 -5.88 5.95 -10.18
C GLU A 120 -5.30 4.53 -10.32
N LEU A 121 -5.87 3.72 -11.23
CA LEU A 121 -5.28 2.46 -11.68
C LEU A 121 -4.13 2.74 -12.68
N SER A 122 -3.08 3.43 -12.21
CA SER A 122 -1.90 3.73 -13.01
C SER A 122 -0.65 3.89 -12.13
N LEU A 123 0.53 3.67 -12.70
CA LEU A 123 1.82 3.95 -12.03
C LEU A 123 2.48 5.22 -12.54
N SER A 124 1.67 6.22 -12.92
CA SER A 124 2.19 7.53 -13.33
C SER A 124 2.90 8.23 -12.16
N VAL A 125 3.84 9.12 -12.47
CA VAL A 125 4.57 9.89 -11.44
C VAL A 125 3.60 10.67 -10.56
N LYS A 126 2.63 11.35 -11.19
CA LYS A 126 1.57 12.09 -10.49
C LYS A 126 0.79 11.18 -9.52
N ASN A 127 0.38 10.01 -9.97
CA ASN A 127 -0.40 9.09 -9.13
C ASN A 127 0.41 8.54 -7.95
N LYS A 128 1.70 8.25 -8.16
CA LYS A 128 2.63 7.86 -7.08
C LYS A 128 2.80 8.99 -6.05
N ASP A 129 2.86 10.24 -6.51
CA ASP A 129 3.03 11.39 -5.61
C ASP A 129 1.75 11.67 -4.80
N ILE A 130 0.56 11.43 -5.36
CA ILE A 130 -0.72 11.44 -4.63
C ILE A 130 -0.69 10.36 -3.53
N PHE A 131 -0.41 9.11 -3.89
CA PHE A 131 -0.34 8.01 -2.92
C PHE A 131 0.68 8.27 -1.81
N THR A 132 1.84 8.88 -2.14
CA THR A 132 2.86 9.22 -1.14
C THR A 132 2.35 10.19 -0.09
N GLN A 133 1.57 11.20 -0.50
CA GLN A 133 0.93 12.17 0.40
C GLN A 133 -0.13 11.51 1.27
N ASN A 134 -0.99 10.69 0.65
CA ASN A 134 -2.03 9.94 1.35
C ASN A 134 -1.43 9.01 2.40
N LEU A 135 -0.35 8.30 2.08
CA LEU A 135 0.34 7.39 2.99
C LEU A 135 0.86 8.10 4.25
N ALA A 136 1.32 9.35 4.10
CA ALA A 136 1.74 10.15 5.25
C ALA A 136 0.57 10.51 6.17
N LYS A 137 -0.61 10.78 5.61
CA LYS A 137 -1.85 11.03 6.36
C LYS A 137 -2.35 9.74 7.03
N PHE A 138 -2.46 8.67 6.26
CA PHE A 138 -2.85 7.33 6.71
C PHE A 138 -2.08 6.90 7.95
N ARG A 139 -0.75 7.04 7.94
CA ARG A 139 0.07 6.63 9.09
C ARG A 139 -0.26 7.42 10.37
N ARG A 140 -0.55 8.71 10.25
CA ARG A 140 -0.97 9.52 11.42
C ARG A 140 -2.33 9.06 11.94
N GLU A 141 -3.29 8.84 11.05
CA GLU A 141 -4.65 8.39 11.39
C GLU A 141 -4.63 7.01 12.07
N ILE A 142 -3.79 6.07 11.58
CA ILE A 142 -3.62 4.76 12.22
C ILE A 142 -3.02 4.90 13.62
N VAL A 143 -1.99 5.73 13.81
CA VAL A 143 -1.39 5.97 15.13
C VAL A 143 -2.41 6.58 16.10
N GLU A 144 -3.23 7.53 15.65
CA GLU A 144 -4.30 8.14 16.44
C GLU A 144 -5.40 7.13 16.79
N ALA A 145 -5.84 6.31 15.82
CA ALA A 145 -6.85 5.28 16.03
C ALA A 145 -6.38 4.21 17.04
N VAL A 146 -5.10 3.84 17.03
CA VAL A 146 -4.52 2.88 17.98
C VAL A 146 -4.41 3.46 19.39
N LYS A 147 -4.04 4.74 19.53
CA LYS A 147 -3.97 5.43 20.84
C LYS A 147 -5.34 5.62 21.49
N GLY A 148 -6.41 5.63 20.69
CA GLY A 148 -7.77 5.82 21.17
C GLY A 148 -8.06 7.29 21.50
N LYS A 149 -9.36 7.64 21.48
CA LYS A 149 -9.84 8.93 21.96
C LYS A 149 -9.71 8.88 23.48
N GLU A 150 -8.67 9.48 24.06
CA GLU A 150 -8.70 9.76 25.50
C GLU A 150 -9.93 10.63 25.76
N VAL A 151 -10.92 10.07 26.46
CA VAL A 151 -12.07 10.83 26.93
C VAL A 151 -11.51 11.95 27.79
N SER A 152 -11.52 13.18 27.26
CA SER A 152 -11.25 14.35 28.07
C SER A 152 -12.24 14.31 29.24
N PRO A 153 -11.79 14.43 30.50
CA PRO A 153 -12.70 14.50 31.62
C PRO A 153 -13.54 15.76 31.41
N SER A 154 -14.81 15.55 31.03
CA SER A 154 -15.82 16.59 31.11
C SER A 154 -15.83 17.03 32.57
N VAL A 155 -15.31 18.24 32.82
CA VAL A 155 -15.45 18.91 34.10
C VAL A 155 -16.94 19.12 34.31
N SER A 156 -17.56 18.18 35.02
CA SER A 156 -18.87 18.37 35.64
C SER A 156 -18.67 19.42 36.72
N ASN A 157 -18.84 20.70 36.36
CA ASN A 157 -19.05 21.76 37.33
C ASN A 157 -20.42 21.55 37.98
N ASN A 158 -20.44 20.67 38.97
CA ASN A 158 -21.47 20.60 39.98
C ASN A 158 -20.81 21.10 41.26
N ASP A 159 -20.86 22.41 41.48
CA ASP A 159 -20.76 22.96 42.83
C ASP A 159 -21.78 24.09 42.98
N MET A 160 -22.71 23.78 43.88
CA MET A 160 -23.77 24.61 44.40
C MET A 160 -23.28 25.05 45.78
N CYS A 161 -22.93 26.33 45.92
CA CYS A 161 -23.00 27.21 47.11
C CYS A 161 -22.43 28.58 46.74
#